data_AF-A0A952HR53-F1
#
_entry.id   AF-A0A952HR53-F1
#
_cell.length_a   1.000
_cell.length_b   1.000
_cell.length_c   1.000
_cell.angle_alpha   90.00
_cell.angle_beta   90.00
_cell.angle_gamma   90.00
#
_symmetry.space_group_name_H-M   'P 1'
#
loop_
_entity.id
_entity.type
_entity.pdbx_description
1 polymer ?
#
loop_
_entity_poly.entity_id
_entity_poly.type
_entity_poly.pdbx_seq_one_letter_code
_entity_poly.pdbx_strand_id
1 'polypeptide(L)'
;MRIVFTSLFAFIISGFAGGLVAQWLAVATDDQGAYIVAFTVSMLVTFIVTFVFFIAQLMNDPVAAVAKTGKWTLIVFAVLLVLLVALTLYSDSSAAVVREDMPFLAGLGLPGLVTIIVQWLFVRWRVRRVQPGFGRNGTSA
;
A
#
# COMPACT_ATOMS: atom_id res chain seq x y z
N MET A 1 9.64 22.23 -1.89
CA MET A 1 8.40 22.16 -1.07
C MET A 1 7.32 21.23 -1.64
N ARG A 2 7.02 21.32 -2.94
CA ARG A 2 5.92 20.58 -3.59
C ARG A 2 5.93 19.05 -3.40
N ILE A 3 7.10 18.41 -3.44
CA ILE A 3 7.25 16.94 -3.32
C ILE A 3 6.99 16.49 -1.87
N VAL A 4 7.48 17.27 -0.91
CA VAL A 4 7.26 17.04 0.53
C VAL A 4 5.78 17.10 0.86
N PHE A 5 5.05 18.15 0.39
CA PHE A 5 3.61 18.25 0.61
C PHE A 5 2.85 17.05 0.05
N THR A 6 3.15 16.61 -1.18
CA THR A 6 2.43 15.46 -1.75
C THR A 6 2.75 14.16 -1.08
N SER A 7 3.98 13.96 -0.63
CA SER A 7 4.33 12.74 0.10
C SER A 7 3.73 12.74 1.50
N LEU A 8 3.63 13.91 2.14
CA LEU A 8 2.95 14.08 3.43
C LEU A 8 1.44 13.87 3.32
N PHE A 9 0.78 14.45 2.31
CA PHE A 9 -0.64 14.20 2.06
C PHE A 9 -0.90 12.74 1.68
N ALA A 10 -0.02 12.14 0.87
CA ALA A 10 -0.13 10.73 0.53
C ALA A 10 -0.03 9.87 1.80
N PHE A 11 0.98 10.12 2.65
CA PHE A 11 1.17 9.45 3.94
C PHE A 11 -0.06 9.55 4.84
N ILE A 12 -0.63 10.76 5.00
CA ILE A 12 -1.81 10.96 5.84
C ILE A 12 -3.02 10.20 5.27
N ILE A 13 -3.31 10.35 3.98
CA ILE A 13 -4.50 9.75 3.36
C ILE A 13 -4.39 8.22 3.31
N SER A 14 -3.23 7.68 2.92
CA SER A 14 -3.02 6.23 2.84
C SER A 14 -2.91 5.58 4.21
N GLY A 15 -2.23 6.22 5.16
CA GLY A 15 -2.16 5.77 6.55
C GLY A 15 -3.53 5.76 7.21
N PHE A 16 -4.35 6.78 6.97
CA PHE A 16 -5.72 6.82 7.47
C PHE A 16 -6.59 5.73 6.83
N ALA A 17 -6.47 5.53 5.51
CA ALA A 17 -7.20 4.47 4.81
C ALA A 17 -6.82 3.06 5.33
N GLY A 18 -5.52 2.78 5.50
CA GLY A 18 -5.05 1.52 6.08
C GLY A 18 -5.52 1.35 7.53
N GLY A 19 -5.41 2.39 8.34
CA GLY A 19 -5.86 2.39 9.74
C GLY A 19 -7.37 2.11 9.88
N LEU A 20 -8.20 2.71 9.02
CA LEU A 20 -9.64 2.44 8.99
C LEU A 20 -9.96 0.99 8.62
N VAL A 21 -9.22 0.39 7.68
CA VAL A 21 -9.40 -1.03 7.31
C VAL A 21 -8.97 -1.94 8.45
N ALA A 22 -7.86 -1.63 9.14
CA ALA A 22 -7.42 -2.38 10.31
C ALA A 22 -8.46 -2.30 11.44
N GLN A 23 -9.01 -1.10 11.71
CA GLN A 23 -10.06 -0.91 12.71
C GLN A 23 -11.35 -1.63 12.33
N TRP A 24 -11.74 -1.58 11.06
CA TRP A 24 -12.93 -2.29 10.58
C TRP A 24 -12.78 -3.81 10.73
N LEU A 25 -11.59 -4.36 10.44
CA LEU A 25 -11.30 -5.77 10.66
C LEU A 25 -11.39 -6.13 12.15
N ALA A 26 -10.85 -5.31 13.05
CA ALA A 26 -10.94 -5.52 14.49
C ALA A 26 -12.39 -5.66 14.99
N VAL A 27 -13.28 -4.79 14.49
CA VAL A 27 -14.71 -4.83 14.83
C VAL A 27 -15.38 -6.06 14.22
N ALA A 28 -14.98 -6.47 13.02
CA ALA A 28 -15.54 -7.62 12.34
C ALA A 28 -15.10 -8.96 12.94
N THR A 29 -13.90 -9.03 13.52
CA THR A 29 -13.31 -10.27 14.06
C THR A 29 -13.40 -10.38 15.58
N ASP A 30 -13.85 -9.33 16.27
CA ASP A 30 -13.88 -9.22 17.75
C ASP A 30 -12.52 -9.50 18.42
N ASP A 31 -11.42 -9.25 17.69
CA ASP A 31 -10.05 -9.57 18.12
C ASP A 31 -9.19 -8.30 18.17
N GLN A 32 -9.02 -7.78 19.40
CA GLN A 32 -8.17 -6.62 19.66
C GLN A 32 -6.67 -6.91 19.55
N GLY A 33 -6.23 -8.16 19.73
CA GLY A 33 -4.83 -8.55 19.60
C GLY A 33 -4.36 -8.49 18.16
N ALA A 34 -5.15 -9.07 17.25
CA ALA A 34 -4.91 -8.98 15.81
C ALA A 34 -4.96 -7.53 15.30
N TYR A 35 -5.80 -6.67 15.89
CA TYR A 35 -5.86 -5.25 15.56
C TYR A 35 -4.55 -4.52 15.82
N ILE A 36 -3.97 -4.66 17.01
CA ILE A 36 -2.74 -3.93 17.38
C ILE A 36 -1.62 -4.28 16.39
N VAL A 37 -1.47 -5.57 16.07
CA VAL A 37 -0.46 -6.04 15.12
C VAL A 37 -0.75 -5.53 13.71
N ALA A 38 -1.98 -5.68 13.22
CA ALA A 38 -2.42 -5.18 11.92
C ALA A 38 -2.20 -3.66 11.78
N PHE A 39 -2.54 -2.90 12.81
CA PHE A 39 -2.36 -1.45 12.85
C PHE A 39 -0.87 -1.08 12.83
N THR A 40 -0.04 -1.69 13.67
CA THR A 40 1.41 -1.44 13.68
C THR A 40 2.06 -1.78 12.33
N VAL A 41 1.71 -2.93 11.74
CA VAL A 41 2.21 -3.32 10.42
C VAL A 41 1.71 -2.35 9.35
N SER A 42 0.46 -1.92 9.40
CA SER A 42 -0.08 -0.93 8.45
C SER A 42 0.66 0.41 8.53
N MET A 43 1.02 0.88 9.73
CA MET A 43 1.84 2.08 9.90
C MET A 43 3.23 1.87 9.29
N LEU A 44 3.89 0.75 9.57
CA LEU A 44 5.20 0.42 9.02
C LEU A 44 5.17 0.40 7.48
N VAL A 45 4.18 -0.28 6.89
CA VAL A 45 3.96 -0.30 5.44
C VAL A 45 3.76 1.12 4.92
N THR A 46 2.95 1.94 5.58
CA THR A 46 2.71 3.33 5.19
C THR A 46 4.01 4.14 5.15
N PHE A 47 4.88 4.00 6.16
CA PHE A 47 6.20 4.66 6.18
C PHE A 47 7.09 4.21 5.03
N ILE A 48 7.26 2.89 4.85
CA ILE A 48 8.12 2.32 3.79
C ILE A 48 7.63 2.76 2.42
N VAL A 49 6.34 2.61 2.16
CA VAL A 49 5.71 2.93 0.88
C VAL A 49 5.84 4.43 0.60
N THR A 50 5.62 5.28 1.61
CA THR A 50 5.81 6.74 1.47
C THR A 50 7.24 7.09 1.10
N PHE A 51 8.23 6.48 1.76
CA PHE A 51 9.64 6.70 1.46
C PHE A 51 9.99 6.28 0.03
N VAL A 52 9.54 5.09 -0.39
CA VAL A 52 9.76 4.56 -1.75
C VAL A 52 9.14 5.46 -2.82
N PHE A 53 7.91 5.96 -2.61
CA PHE A 53 7.27 6.91 -3.52
C PHE A 53 7.88 8.32 -3.47
N PHE A 54 8.46 8.72 -2.34
CA PHE A 54 9.21 9.97 -2.22
C PHE A 54 10.47 9.91 -3.11
N ILE A 55 11.23 8.82 -3.06
CA ILE A 55 12.39 8.61 -3.94
C ILE A 55 11.96 8.60 -5.41
N ALA A 56 10.88 7.90 -5.75
CA ALA A 56 10.38 7.84 -7.13
C ALA A 56 10.03 9.23 -7.71
N GLN A 57 9.56 10.17 -6.87
CA GLN A 57 9.27 11.54 -7.28
C GLN A 57 10.52 12.41 -7.51
N LEU A 58 11.69 11.97 -7.06
CA LEU A 58 12.98 12.65 -7.27
C LEU A 58 13.69 12.20 -8.55
N MET A 59 13.18 11.17 -9.24
CA MET A 59 13.78 10.65 -10.48
C MET A 59 13.51 11.58 -11.67
N ASN A 60 14.38 11.49 -12.69
CA ASN A 60 14.32 12.33 -13.91
C ASN A 60 12.98 12.23 -14.66
N ASP A 61 12.37 11.05 -14.70
CA ASP A 61 10.99 10.85 -15.18
C ASP A 61 10.11 10.36 -14.02
N PRO A 62 9.49 11.30 -13.25
CA PRO A 62 8.71 10.94 -12.08
C PRO A 62 7.41 10.21 -12.44
N VAL A 63 6.87 10.38 -13.65
CA VAL A 63 5.64 9.68 -14.07
C VAL A 63 5.92 8.21 -14.33
N ALA A 64 6.97 7.91 -15.11
CA ALA A 64 7.39 6.54 -15.36
C ALA A 64 7.90 5.86 -14.09
N ALA A 65 8.67 6.58 -13.27
CA ALA A 65 9.18 6.08 -11.99
C ALA A 65 8.04 5.69 -11.04
N VAL A 66 7.09 6.59 -10.77
CA VAL A 66 5.94 6.30 -9.88
C VAL A 66 5.08 5.15 -10.42
N ALA A 67 4.91 5.04 -11.74
CA ALA A 67 4.18 3.92 -12.33
C ALA A 67 4.90 2.58 -12.15
N LYS A 68 6.22 2.55 -12.37
CA LYS A 68 7.06 1.36 -12.17
C LYS A 68 7.13 0.98 -10.69
N THR A 69 7.42 1.95 -9.83
CA THR A 69 7.49 1.79 -8.38
C THR A 69 6.18 1.22 -7.84
N GLY A 70 5.02 1.77 -8.21
CA GLY A 70 3.74 1.22 -7.73
C GLY A 70 3.51 -0.23 -8.14
N LYS A 71 3.83 -0.61 -9.39
CA LYS A 71 3.75 -2.02 -9.83
C LYS A 71 4.68 -2.93 -9.03
N TRP A 72 5.95 -2.53 -8.86
CA TRP A 72 6.92 -3.34 -8.14
C TRP A 72 6.60 -3.45 -6.65
N THR A 73 6.18 -2.37 -6.00
CA THR A 73 5.75 -2.39 -4.60
C THR A 73 4.56 -3.32 -4.41
N LEU A 74 3.58 -3.33 -5.32
CA LEU A 74 2.46 -4.27 -5.27
C LEU A 74 2.89 -5.73 -5.45
N ILE A 75 3.79 -6.01 -6.41
CA ILE A 75 4.32 -7.36 -6.63
C ILE A 75 5.08 -7.85 -5.41
N VAL A 76 6.00 -7.04 -4.88
CA VAL A 76 6.79 -7.39 -3.69
C VAL A 76 5.86 -7.63 -2.49
N PHE A 77 4.86 -6.76 -2.30
CA PHE A 77 3.89 -6.94 -1.22
C PHE A 77 3.08 -8.23 -1.37
N ALA A 78 2.62 -8.54 -2.59
CA ALA A 78 1.90 -9.78 -2.87
C ALA A 78 2.78 -11.01 -2.62
N VAL A 79 4.05 -10.99 -3.04
CA VAL A 79 5.01 -12.08 -2.78
C VAL A 79 5.24 -12.26 -1.29
N LEU A 80 5.40 -11.17 -0.53
CA LEU A 80 5.54 -11.23 0.93
C LEU A 80 4.30 -11.79 1.61
N LEU A 81 3.09 -11.44 1.13
CA LEU A 81 1.85 -12.02 1.63
C LEU A 81 1.75 -13.52 1.33
N VAL A 82 2.06 -13.93 0.10
CA VAL A 82 2.05 -15.36 -0.27
C VAL A 82 3.08 -16.12 0.56
N LEU A 83 4.27 -15.56 0.76
CA LEU A 83 5.30 -16.16 1.59
C LEU A 83 4.84 -16.29 3.05
N LEU A 84 4.21 -15.26 3.60
CA LEU A 84 3.66 -15.29 4.94
C LEU A 84 2.62 -16.42 5.08
N VAL A 85 1.65 -16.48 4.16
CA VAL A 85 0.62 -17.53 4.13
C VAL A 85 1.28 -18.92 4.02
N ALA A 86 2.25 -19.09 3.13
CA ALA A 86 2.96 -20.35 2.95
C ALA A 86 3.72 -20.77 4.22
N LEU A 87 4.36 -19.83 4.91
CA LEU A 87 5.05 -20.09 6.18
C LEU A 87 4.06 -20.47 7.28
N THR A 88 2.92 -19.78 7.40
CA THR A 88 1.88 -20.14 8.38
C THR A 88 1.38 -21.57 8.15
N LEU A 89 1.04 -21.91 6.89
CA LEU A 89 0.56 -23.25 6.52
C LEU A 89 1.63 -24.35 6.67
N TYR A 90 2.91 -24.01 6.47
CA TYR A 90 4.02 -24.94 6.65
C TYR A 90 4.32 -25.19 8.14
N SER A 91 4.15 -24.17 8.98
CA SER A 91 4.42 -24.25 10.43
C SER A 91 3.40 -25.11 11.14
N ASP A 92 2.12 -24.99 10.76
CA ASP A 92 1.05 -25.80 11.32
C ASP A 92 -0.05 -26.02 10.27
N SER A 93 -0.09 -27.24 9.71
CA SER A 93 -0.99 -27.58 8.60
C SER A 93 -2.38 -28.04 9.05
N SER A 94 -2.70 -27.91 10.35
CA SER A 94 -3.96 -28.37 10.90
C SER A 94 -5.11 -27.44 10.48
N ALA A 95 -6.23 -28.02 10.04
CA ALA A 95 -7.39 -27.26 9.54
C ALA A 95 -8.02 -26.31 10.59
N ALA A 96 -7.69 -26.49 11.87
CA ALA A 96 -8.07 -25.59 12.96
C ALA A 96 -7.31 -24.25 12.88
N VAL A 97 -6.00 -24.30 12.64
CA VAL A 97 -5.13 -23.11 12.52
C VAL A 97 -5.49 -22.26 11.30
N VAL A 98 -5.85 -22.87 10.17
CA VAL A 98 -6.32 -22.12 9.00
C VAL A 98 -7.58 -21.30 9.30
N ARG A 99 -8.46 -21.80 10.17
CA ARG A 99 -9.69 -21.10 10.59
C ARG A 99 -9.41 -19.99 11.60
N GLU A 100 -8.40 -20.17 12.44
CA GLU A 100 -8.00 -19.24 13.51
C GLU A 100 -7.08 -18.12 13.02
N ASP A 101 -6.17 -18.42 12.08
CA ASP A 101 -5.17 -17.48 11.54
C ASP A 101 -5.64 -16.72 10.29
N MET A 102 -6.69 -17.17 9.59
CA MET A 102 -7.22 -16.43 8.43
C MET A 102 -7.65 -14.99 8.75
N PRO A 103 -8.36 -14.72 9.87
CA PRO A 103 -8.66 -13.36 10.31
C PRO A 103 -7.39 -12.52 10.55
N PHE A 104 -6.34 -13.13 11.12
CA PHE A 104 -5.05 -12.47 11.35
C PHE A 104 -4.33 -12.14 10.04
N LEU A 105 -4.30 -13.06 9.08
CA LEU A 105 -3.74 -12.86 7.75
C LEU A 105 -4.49 -11.80 6.94
N ALA A 106 -5.82 -11.77 7.04
CA ALA A 106 -6.65 -10.72 6.46
C ALA A 106 -6.37 -9.37 7.13
N GLY A 107 -6.21 -9.36 8.45
CA GLY A 107 -5.75 -8.24 9.28
C GLY A 107 -4.41 -7.66 8.83
N LEU A 108 -3.47 -8.50 8.41
CA LEU A 108 -2.16 -8.04 7.96
C LEU A 108 -2.16 -7.54 6.51
N GLY A 109 -2.84 -8.28 5.63
CA GLY A 109 -2.76 -8.06 4.18
C GLY A 109 -3.65 -6.95 3.66
N LEU A 110 -4.91 -6.89 4.11
CA LEU A 110 -5.90 -5.95 3.58
C LEU A 110 -5.54 -4.48 3.88
N PRO A 111 -5.19 -4.11 5.13
CA PRO A 111 -4.78 -2.73 5.42
C PRO A 111 -3.58 -2.30 4.58
N GLY A 112 -2.55 -3.15 4.48
CA GLY A 112 -1.35 -2.87 3.70
C GLY A 112 -1.62 -2.71 2.20
N LEU A 113 -2.46 -3.58 1.61
CA LEU A 113 -2.90 -3.46 0.21
C LEU A 113 -3.60 -2.13 -0.04
N VAL A 114 -4.58 -1.79 0.81
CA VAL A 114 -5.34 -0.55 0.66
C VAL A 114 -4.42 0.67 0.79
N THR A 115 -3.52 0.69 1.76
CA THR A 115 -2.50 1.74 1.90
C THR A 115 -1.69 1.90 0.62
N ILE A 116 -1.15 0.81 0.05
CA ILE A 116 -0.31 0.86 -1.16
C ILE A 116 -1.10 1.38 -2.35
N ILE A 117 -2.32 0.90 -2.56
CA ILE A 117 -3.18 1.30 -3.67
C ILE A 117 -3.53 2.79 -3.56
N VAL A 118 -3.98 3.24 -2.39
CA VAL A 118 -4.36 4.63 -2.14
C VAL A 118 -3.15 5.55 -2.33
N GLN A 119 -1.99 5.18 -1.77
CA GLN A 119 -0.75 5.93 -1.97
C GLN A 119 -0.40 6.05 -3.45
N TRP A 120 -0.41 4.91 -4.16
CA TRP A 120 -0.01 4.87 -5.56
C TRP A 120 -0.93 5.72 -6.44
N LEU A 121 -2.25 5.59 -6.27
CA LEU A 121 -3.24 6.36 -7.00
C LEU A 121 -3.08 7.87 -6.74
N PHE A 122 -2.94 8.25 -5.47
CA PHE A 122 -2.80 9.65 -5.08
C PHE A 122 -1.52 10.28 -5.67
N VAL A 123 -0.36 9.64 -5.49
CA VAL A 123 0.92 10.15 -5.99
C VAL A 123 0.91 10.20 -7.53
N ARG A 124 0.44 9.14 -8.19
CA ARG A 124 0.35 9.08 -9.66
C ARG A 124 -0.55 10.17 -10.23
N TRP A 125 -1.72 10.36 -9.63
CA TRP A 125 -2.65 11.42 -10.04
C TRP A 125 -2.03 12.81 -9.87
N ARG A 126 -1.36 13.05 -8.75
CA ARG A 126 -0.72 14.34 -8.46
C ARG A 126 0.42 14.64 -9.43
N VAL A 127 1.29 13.67 -9.70
CA VAL A 127 2.42 13.86 -10.63
C VAL A 127 1.92 14.09 -12.06
N ARG A 128 0.85 13.39 -12.50
CA ARG A 128 0.26 13.58 -13.83
C ARG A 128 -0.35 14.97 -14.06
N ARG A 129 -0.97 15.57 -13.04
CA ARG A 129 -1.54 16.94 -13.16
C ARG A 129 -0.48 18.03 -13.30
N VAL A 130 0.79 17.72 -13.04
CA VAL A 130 1.88 18.70 -13.01
C VAL A 130 2.67 18.72 -14.32
N GLN A 131 2.60 17.68 -15.15
CA GLN A 131 3.06 17.81 -16.53
C GLN A 131 2.06 18.67 -17.29
N PRO A 132 2.44 19.87 -17.79
CA PRO A 132 1.63 20.51 -18.81
C PRO A 132 1.51 19.51 -19.95
N GLY A 133 0.29 19.19 -20.35
CA GLY A 133 0.05 18.32 -21.50
C GLY A 133 0.66 18.97 -22.74
N PHE A 134 1.92 18.66 -23.04
CA PHE A 134 2.51 18.98 -24.33
C PHE A 134 1.90 18.02 -25.35
N GLY A 135 0.94 18.52 -26.11
CA GLY A 135 0.78 18.14 -27.51
C GLY A 135 -0.08 16.92 -27.86
N ARG A 136 -1.06 16.51 -27.05
CA ARG A 136 -2.12 15.61 -27.55
C ARG A 136 -3.24 16.44 -28.19
N ASN A 137 -2.97 16.93 -29.41
CA ASN A 137 -3.91 17.30 -30.51
C ASN A 137 -3.29 18.34 -31.47
N GLY A 138 -2.08 18.11 -31.95
CA GLY A 138 -1.51 18.88 -33.05
C GLY A 138 -0.83 17.94 -34.03
N THR A 139 -1.39 17.82 -35.24
CA THR A 139 -0.89 17.16 -36.45
C THR A 139 -1.07 15.64 -36.61
N SER A 140 -2.09 15.29 -37.40
CA SER A 140 -1.95 14.35 -38.52
C SER A 140 -2.95 14.79 -39.60
N ALA A 141 -2.37 15.34 -40.69
CA ALA A 141 -2.90 15.57 -42.04
C ALA A 141 -4.41 15.72 -42.26
#